data_AF-A0A7V4CN29-F1
#
_entry.id   AF-A0A7V4CN29-F1
#
_cell.length_a   1.000
_cell.length_b   1.000
_cell.length_c   1.000
_cell.angle_alpha   90.00
_cell.angle_beta   90.00
_cell.angle_gamma   90.00
#
_symmetry.space_group_name_H-M   'P 1'
#
loop_
_entity.id
_entity.type
_entity.pdbx_description
1 polymer ?
#
loop_
_entity_poly.entity_id
_entity_poly.type
_entity_poly.pdbx_seq_one_letter_code
_entity_poly.pdbx_strand_id
1 'polypeptide(L)'
;MVKQDRKNDEKERIRELKNKYVIVGNTFAMPLSNVLNILSADVVTPFKIEEWDGFIDYNKIIPVKNIDTGKFVVITQNVAYRTSRVAISDGNILRKETSNETYLETPEGIYKILEQS
;
A
#
# COMPACT_ATOMS: atom_id res chain seq x y z
N MET A 1 15.45 -4.47 35.65
CA MET A 1 15.78 -4.87 34.26
C MET A 1 14.51 -5.24 33.50
N VAL A 2 13.65 -4.27 33.11
CA VAL A 2 12.42 -4.55 32.33
C VAL A 2 12.17 -3.49 31.23
N LYS A 3 12.79 -2.30 31.35
CA LYS A 3 12.64 -1.19 30.39
C LYS A 3 13.54 -1.30 29.14
N GLN A 4 14.62 -2.09 29.19
CA GLN A 4 15.57 -2.23 28.09
C GLN A 4 15.06 -3.23 27.04
N ASP A 5 14.47 -4.34 27.48
CA ASP A 5 13.96 -5.39 26.59
C ASP A 5 12.82 -4.88 25.70
N ARG A 6 11.85 -4.14 26.27
CA ARG A 6 10.74 -3.55 25.49
C ARG A 6 11.19 -2.59 24.39
N LYS A 7 12.30 -1.85 24.60
CA LYS A 7 12.85 -0.91 23.61
C LYS A 7 13.55 -1.62 22.45
N ASN A 8 14.04 -2.84 22.65
CA ASN A 8 14.65 -3.63 21.59
C ASN A 8 13.56 -4.32 20.74
N ASP A 9 12.55 -4.90 21.37
CA ASP A 9 11.44 -5.56 20.66
C ASP A 9 10.68 -4.60 19.74
N GLU A 10 10.48 -3.34 20.19
CA GLU A 10 9.83 -2.31 19.39
C GLU A 10 10.68 -1.88 18.19
N LYS A 11 12.01 -1.78 18.36
CA LYS A 11 12.94 -1.47 17.26
C LYS A 11 13.03 -2.59 16.23
N GLU A 12 13.01 -3.84 16.66
CA GLU A 12 13.00 -5.00 15.76
C GLU A 12 11.71 -5.09 14.97
N ARG A 13 10.55 -4.92 15.61
CA ARG A 13 9.25 -4.83 14.90
C ARG A 13 9.22 -3.71 13.86
N ILE A 14 9.75 -2.53 14.18
CA ILE A 14 9.82 -1.41 13.23
C ILE A 14 10.75 -1.76 12.05
N ARG A 15 11.87 -2.47 12.29
CA ARG A 15 12.76 -2.94 11.21
C ARG A 15 12.10 -3.99 10.33
N GLU A 16 11.37 -4.94 10.91
CA GLU A 16 10.64 -5.97 10.16
C GLU A 16 9.55 -5.37 9.27
N LEU A 17 8.86 -4.32 9.74
CA LEU A 17 7.83 -3.64 8.96
C LEU A 17 8.41 -2.79 7.82
N LYS A 18 9.64 -2.25 7.98
CA LYS A 18 10.30 -1.42 6.95
C LYS A 18 10.61 -2.19 5.65
N ASN A 19 10.77 -3.50 5.74
CA ASN A 19 11.11 -4.34 4.58
C ASN A 19 9.88 -4.99 3.94
N LYS A 20 8.67 -4.72 4.46
CA LYS A 20 7.43 -5.29 3.95
C LYS A 20 6.69 -4.30 3.08
N TYR A 21 6.12 -4.82 2.01
CA TYR A 21 5.32 -4.10 1.05
C TYR A 21 3.92 -4.71 0.97
N VAL A 22 2.94 -3.85 0.74
CA VAL A 22 1.61 -4.26 0.31
C VAL A 22 1.56 -4.22 -1.20
N ILE A 23 1.28 -5.37 -1.81
CA ILE A 23 0.98 -5.50 -3.23
C ILE A 23 -0.48 -5.13 -3.45
N VAL A 24 -0.72 -4.21 -4.38
CA VAL A 24 -2.05 -3.72 -4.77
C VAL A 24 -2.34 -4.21 -6.19
N GLY A 25 -3.31 -5.13 -6.30
CA GLY A 25 -3.60 -5.85 -7.53
C GLY A 25 -2.47 -6.80 -7.89
N ASN A 26 -2.06 -6.79 -9.16
CA ASN A 26 -0.85 -7.47 -9.63
C ASN A 26 0.14 -6.46 -10.27
N THR A 27 0.01 -5.17 -9.95
CA THR A 27 0.68 -4.10 -10.71
C THR A 27 1.58 -3.26 -9.82
N PHE A 28 1.13 -2.95 -8.60
CA PHE A 28 1.77 -1.96 -7.73
C PHE A 28 2.20 -2.56 -6.40
N ALA A 29 3.24 -1.96 -5.83
CA ALA A 29 3.66 -2.19 -4.46
C ALA A 29 3.75 -0.85 -3.70
N MET A 30 3.51 -0.88 -2.40
CA MET A 30 3.75 0.26 -1.51
C MET A 30 4.33 -0.24 -0.18
N PRO A 31 5.22 0.52 0.46
CA PRO A 31 5.70 0.17 1.79
C PRO A 31 4.53 -0.05 2.76
N LEU A 32 4.57 -1.11 3.55
CA LEU A 32 3.51 -1.42 4.52
C LEU A 32 3.32 -0.28 5.53
N SER A 33 4.39 0.47 5.84
CA SER A 33 4.33 1.67 6.67
C SER A 33 3.43 2.79 6.13
N ASN A 34 3.13 2.78 4.82
CA ASN A 34 2.31 3.79 4.17
C ASN A 34 0.82 3.40 4.13
N VAL A 35 0.49 2.16 4.51
CA VAL A 35 -0.87 1.65 4.55
C VAL A 35 -1.46 1.90 5.93
N LEU A 36 -2.51 2.73 5.97
CA LEU A 36 -3.25 3.01 7.19
C LEU A 36 -4.21 1.88 7.53
N ASN A 37 -4.89 1.33 6.51
CA ASN A 37 -5.85 0.25 6.69
C ASN A 37 -6.18 -0.43 5.35
N ILE A 38 -6.78 -1.62 5.41
CA ILE A 38 -7.33 -2.33 4.26
C ILE A 38 -8.78 -2.68 4.59
N LEU A 39 -9.72 -2.13 3.83
CA LEU A 39 -11.15 -2.33 4.03
C LEU A 39 -11.79 -3.04 2.83
N SER A 40 -13.05 -3.45 3.00
CA SER A 40 -13.90 -3.90 1.90
C SER A 40 -14.35 -2.70 1.05
N ALA A 41 -14.57 -2.91 -0.24
CA ALA A 41 -14.93 -1.85 -1.20
C ALA A 41 -16.37 -1.32 -1.07
N ASP A 42 -17.20 -1.94 -0.24
CA ASP A 42 -18.56 -1.48 0.10
C ASP A 42 -18.56 -0.18 0.92
N VAL A 43 -17.44 0.17 1.57
CA VAL A 43 -17.29 1.45 2.28
C VAL A 43 -17.11 2.66 1.34
N VAL A 44 -16.94 2.42 0.03
CA VAL A 44 -16.75 3.48 -0.96
C VAL A 44 -18.08 4.14 -1.28
N THR A 45 -18.15 5.46 -1.08
CA THR A 45 -19.24 6.27 -1.61
C THR A 45 -19.01 6.48 -3.11
N PRO A 46 -19.89 5.98 -4.00
CA PRO A 46 -19.65 6.03 -5.43
C PRO A 46 -19.69 7.47 -5.96
N PHE A 47 -18.62 7.87 -6.66
CA PHE A 47 -18.56 9.11 -7.43
C PHE A 47 -17.59 8.89 -8.59
N LYS A 48 -18.09 8.26 -9.66
CA LYS A 48 -17.25 7.76 -10.75
C LYS A 48 -16.84 8.86 -11.71
N ILE A 49 -15.53 9.09 -11.83
CA ILE A 49 -14.92 10.00 -12.80
C ILE A 49 -13.56 9.45 -13.23
N GLU A 50 -13.40 9.17 -14.53
CA GLU A 50 -12.16 8.62 -15.09
C GLU A 50 -11.64 7.38 -14.33
N GLU A 51 -10.46 7.50 -13.71
CA GLU A 51 -9.81 6.45 -12.91
C GLU A 51 -10.26 6.43 -11.43
N TRP A 52 -11.21 7.28 -11.05
CA TRP A 52 -11.71 7.39 -9.68
C TRP A 52 -13.08 6.74 -9.53
N ASP A 53 -13.20 5.85 -8.54
CA ASP A 53 -14.45 5.13 -8.25
C ASP A 53 -15.34 5.87 -7.23
N GLY A 54 -14.77 6.85 -6.52
CA GLY A 54 -15.47 7.64 -5.52
C GLY A 54 -14.57 8.10 -4.40
N PHE A 55 -15.09 8.10 -3.19
CA PHE A 55 -14.36 8.51 -2.00
C PHE A 55 -14.78 7.71 -0.76
N ILE A 56 -13.95 7.75 0.28
CA ILE A 56 -14.23 7.21 1.61
C ILE A 56 -14.12 8.32 2.65
N ASP A 57 -14.92 8.24 3.72
CA ASP A 57 -14.73 9.05 4.91
C ASP A 57 -13.85 8.27 5.90
N TYR A 58 -12.62 8.73 6.09
CA TYR A 58 -11.62 8.11 6.98
C TYR A 58 -10.90 9.19 7.78
N ASN A 59 -11.63 9.85 8.69
CA ASN A 59 -11.24 11.09 9.41
C ASN A 59 -11.04 12.33 8.50
N LYS A 60 -10.99 12.11 7.18
CA LYS A 60 -11.09 13.08 6.11
C LYS A 60 -11.63 12.37 4.87
N ILE A 61 -12.09 13.14 3.89
CA ILE A 61 -12.46 12.60 2.59
C ILE A 61 -11.20 12.18 1.83
N ILE A 62 -11.11 10.89 1.51
CA ILE A 62 -10.01 10.32 0.73
C ILE A 62 -10.56 9.81 -0.60
N PRO A 63 -10.05 10.29 -1.74
CA PRO A 63 -10.48 9.81 -3.05
C PRO A 63 -9.98 8.38 -3.30
N VAL A 64 -10.79 7.59 -4.01
CA VAL A 64 -10.54 6.17 -4.28
C VAL A 64 -10.21 5.97 -5.76
N LYS A 65 -8.95 5.67 -6.06
CA LYS A 65 -8.48 5.31 -7.39
C LYS A 65 -8.77 3.84 -7.68
N ASN A 66 -9.34 3.57 -8.85
CA ASN A 66 -9.65 2.23 -9.31
C ASN A 66 -8.44 1.59 -10.00
N ILE A 67 -7.92 0.49 -9.45
CA ILE A 67 -6.83 -0.27 -10.07
C ILE A 67 -7.36 -1.35 -10.99
N ASP A 68 -8.29 -2.18 -10.49
CA ASP A 68 -8.82 -3.35 -11.21
C ASP A 68 -10.21 -3.78 -10.72
N THR A 69 -11.05 -2.84 -10.27
CA THR A 69 -12.49 -2.99 -9.91
C THR A 69 -12.81 -3.95 -8.76
N GLY A 70 -11.83 -4.32 -7.95
CA GLY A 70 -12.03 -5.39 -6.98
C GLY A 70 -12.73 -5.04 -5.66
N LYS A 71 -12.61 -5.96 -4.70
CA LYS A 71 -13.39 -5.97 -3.46
C LYS A 71 -12.67 -5.35 -2.25
N PHE A 72 -11.41 -4.94 -2.41
CA PHE A 72 -10.62 -4.36 -1.35
C PHE A 72 -10.32 -2.90 -1.64
N VAL A 73 -10.09 -2.12 -0.58
CA VAL A 73 -9.62 -0.73 -0.65
C VAL A 73 -8.42 -0.59 0.28
N VAL A 74 -7.26 -0.29 -0.29
CA VAL A 74 -6.02 -0.02 0.45
C VAL A 74 -5.95 1.48 0.73
N ILE A 75 -5.99 1.87 1.99
CA ILE A 75 -6.07 3.27 2.42
C ILE A 75 -4.67 3.77 2.76
N THR A 76 -4.25 4.86 2.11
CA THR A 76 -3.05 5.62 2.47
C THR A 76 -3.46 6.99 3.04
N GLN A 77 -2.49 7.85 3.34
CA GLN A 77 -2.78 9.17 3.88
C GLN A 77 -3.64 10.03 2.96
N ASN A 78 -3.41 10.03 1.64
CA ASN A 78 -4.04 11.00 0.72
C ASN A 78 -4.89 10.38 -0.38
N VAL A 79 -4.74 9.07 -0.61
CA VAL A 79 -5.45 8.34 -1.65
C VAL A 79 -5.74 6.93 -1.17
N ALA A 80 -6.84 6.37 -1.63
CA ALA A 80 -7.16 4.97 -1.44
C ALA A 80 -7.17 4.26 -2.80
N TYR A 81 -6.81 2.98 -2.82
CA TYR A 81 -6.73 2.19 -4.04
C TYR A 81 -7.69 1.02 -3.96
N ARG A 82 -8.69 1.01 -4.84
CA ARG A 82 -9.61 -0.12 -4.97
C ARG A 82 -8.95 -1.21 -5.80
N THR A 83 -8.91 -2.42 -5.26
CA THR A 83 -8.29 -3.56 -5.94
C THR A 83 -8.91 -4.93 -5.66
N SER A 84 -8.67 -5.88 -6.56
CA SER A 84 -9.11 -7.28 -6.51
C SER A 84 -8.25 -8.13 -5.59
N ARG A 85 -6.99 -7.76 -5.40
CA ARG A 85 -6.01 -8.52 -4.65
C ARG A 85 -5.17 -7.60 -3.77
N VAL A 86 -4.94 -8.05 -2.54
CA VAL A 86 -3.96 -7.47 -1.63
C VAL A 86 -3.09 -8.59 -1.07
N ALA A 87 -1.78 -8.41 -1.08
CA ALA A 87 -0.83 -9.35 -0.50
C ALA A 87 0.27 -8.58 0.23
N ILE A 88 0.90 -9.21 1.22
CA ILE A 88 2.09 -8.66 1.88
C ILE A 88 3.28 -9.49 1.42
N SER A 89 4.32 -8.82 0.92
CA SER A 89 5.56 -9.46 0.49
C SER A 89 6.76 -8.64 0.93
N ASP A 90 7.90 -9.29 1.08
CA ASP A 90 9.22 -8.68 1.00
C ASP A 90 9.80 -8.88 -0.41
N GLY A 91 10.89 -8.19 -0.71
CA GLY A 91 11.51 -8.24 -2.03
C GLY A 91 12.71 -7.31 -2.18
N ASN A 92 13.33 -7.36 -3.35
CA ASN A 92 14.45 -6.51 -3.72
C ASN A 92 13.94 -5.25 -4.43
N ILE A 93 14.50 -4.09 -4.08
CA ILE A 93 14.19 -2.84 -4.79
C ILE A 93 15.06 -2.77 -6.03
N LEU A 94 14.42 -2.76 -7.21
CA LEU A 94 15.04 -2.47 -8.48
C LEU A 94 14.82 -0.99 -8.81
N ARG A 95 15.89 -0.27 -9.14
CA ARG A 95 15.81 1.11 -9.61
C ARG A 95 16.16 1.15 -11.08
N LYS A 96 15.28 1.70 -11.90
CA LYS A 96 15.58 1.90 -13.31
C LYS A 96 16.51 3.12 -13.42
N GLU A 97 17.62 3.03 -14.13
CA GLU A 97 18.55 4.18 -14.23
C GLU A 97 18.01 5.27 -15.16
N THR A 98 17.18 4.88 -16.12
CA THR A 98 16.65 5.76 -17.18
C THR A 98 15.33 6.43 -16.83
N SER A 99 14.70 6.03 -15.73
CA SER A 99 13.50 6.68 -15.18
C SER A 99 13.63 6.73 -13.65
N ASN A 100 13.10 7.74 -12.97
CA ASN A 100 13.03 7.75 -11.50
C ASN A 100 12.00 6.73 -10.96
N GLU A 101 11.80 5.61 -11.66
CA GLU A 101 10.87 4.57 -11.28
C GLU A 101 11.60 3.50 -10.46
N THR A 102 10.95 3.15 -9.37
CA THR A 102 11.37 2.07 -8.48
C THR A 102 10.38 0.91 -8.59
N TYR A 103 10.89 -0.31 -8.47
CA TYR A 103 10.13 -1.55 -8.57
C TYR A 103 10.51 -2.47 -7.41
N LEU A 104 9.56 -3.29 -6.98
CA LEU A 104 9.77 -4.37 -6.02
C LEU A 104 9.78 -5.69 -6.78
N GLU A 105 10.91 -6.39 -6.74
CA GLU A 105 11.05 -7.76 -7.23
C GLU A 105 10.81 -8.74 -6.08
N THR A 106 9.88 -9.66 -6.30
CA THR A 106 9.47 -10.72 -5.36
C THR A 106 9.48 -12.07 -6.08
N PRO A 107 9.42 -13.20 -5.37
CA PRO A 107 9.24 -14.51 -6.00
C PRO A 107 7.98 -14.60 -6.88
N GLU A 108 6.92 -13.84 -6.57
CA GLU A 108 5.66 -13.85 -7.30
C GLU A 108 5.62 -12.90 -8.51
N GLY A 109 6.57 -11.97 -8.63
CA GLY A 109 6.62 -11.01 -9.73
C GLY A 109 7.31 -9.70 -9.42
N ILE A 110 7.24 -8.78 -10.38
CA ILE A 110 7.82 -7.43 -10.29
C ILE A 110 6.70 -6.40 -10.29
N TYR A 111 6.67 -5.54 -9.28
CA TYR A 111 5.61 -4.57 -9.06
C TYR A 111 6.17 -3.15 -9.05
N LYS A 112 5.50 -2.20 -9.69
CA LYS A 112 5.94 -0.79 -9.66
C LYS A 112 5.68 -0.22 -8.26
N ILE A 113 6.69 0.37 -7.64
CA ILE A 113 6.54 1.04 -6.34
C ILE A 113 5.87 2.39 -6.58
N LEU A 114 4.76 2.62 -5.87
CA LEU A 114 4.09 3.92 -5.86
C LEU A 114 4.81 4.82 -4.85
N GLU A 115 5.66 5.72 -5.34
CA GLU A 115 6.23 6.79 -4.51
C GLU A 115 5.13 7.81 -4.17
N GLN A 116 5.11 8.27 -2.91
CA GLN A 116 4.12 9.26 -2.49
C GLN A 116 4.32 10.57 -3.25
N SER A 117 3.22 11.09 -3.79
CA SER A 117 3.05 12.52 -4.12
C SER A 117 2.51 13.25 -2.90
#